data_AF-A0A0V0I7D7-F1
#
_entry.id   AF-A0A0V0I7D7-F1
#
_cell.length_a   1.000
_cell.length_b   1.000
_cell.length_c   1.000
_cell.angle_alpha   90.00
_cell.angle_beta   90.00
_cell.angle_gamma   90.00
#
_symmetry.space_group_name_H-M   'P 1'
#
loop_
_entity.id
_entity.type
_entity.pdbx_description
1 polymer ?
#
loop_
_entity_poly.entity_id
_entity_poly.type
_entity_poly.pdbx_seq_one_letter_code
_entity_poly.pdbx_strand_id
1 'polypeptide(L)'
;MLDLAIVVFIYLKTDVVPWWALSLLSLSKRVHSIFVLRLFNDCFATTLLHAALVSIICQKWHLGLVIFSGAVSIKMNVLLYAPPLLLLMVKAMDIVGVISALAGAALVQILLGLPFILLHPASYLSNAFNLGRVFIHFWSVNFKFVPEDIFVSKAFALSLLVAHLSLLLVFAHYRWCRHEGGLFAVVRSKIIQLKLRVSQRNPSSTKKVLQADHIVTTMFVGNFIGIICARSLHYQFYSWYFYCLPYLLWKTPFPTLLRLFLFAAVEFCWNIFPSNTYSSLVLLCVHLIILGGLWISSPEYPYVEKTTDKSTSKKKAR
;
A
#
# COMPACT_ATOMS: atom_id res chain seq x y z
N MET A 1 1.50 14.48 14.76
CA MET A 1 1.40 15.76 14.02
C MET A 1 2.10 15.70 12.67
N LEU A 2 3.38 15.31 12.60
CA LEU A 2 4.08 15.18 11.31
C LEU A 2 3.39 14.19 10.34
N ASP A 3 3.08 12.98 10.79
CA ASP A 3 2.41 11.96 9.95
C ASP A 3 1.10 12.46 9.35
N LEU A 4 0.22 13.04 10.18
CA LEU A 4 -1.05 13.61 9.73
C LEU A 4 -0.86 14.69 8.66
N ALA A 5 0.15 15.55 8.79
CA ALA A 5 0.45 16.57 7.78
C ALA A 5 0.88 15.95 6.44
N ILE A 6 1.68 14.87 6.48
CA ILE A 6 2.08 14.11 5.29
C ILE A 6 0.86 13.46 4.64
N VAL A 7 -0.02 12.83 5.43
CA VAL A 7 -1.25 12.20 4.93
C VAL A 7 -2.19 13.23 4.30
N VAL A 8 -2.39 14.38 4.93
CA VAL A 8 -3.19 15.47 4.35
C VAL A 8 -2.59 15.94 3.03
N PHE A 9 -1.27 16.07 2.93
CA PHE A 9 -0.61 16.40 1.67
C PHE A 9 -0.88 15.35 0.57
N ILE A 10 -0.86 14.06 0.90
CA ILE A 10 -1.20 12.98 -0.05
C ILE A 10 -2.64 13.13 -0.55
N TYR A 11 -3.58 13.43 0.34
CA TYR A 11 -4.99 13.61 0.00
C TYR A 11 -5.20 14.85 -0.89
N LEU A 12 -4.55 15.97 -0.56
CA LEU A 12 -4.61 17.20 -1.37
C LEU A 12 -3.99 17.01 -2.76
N LYS A 13 -2.97 16.15 -2.90
CA LYS A 13 -2.35 15.86 -4.20
C LYS A 13 -3.16 14.94 -5.09
N THR A 14 -4.08 14.17 -4.52
CA THR A 14 -4.91 13.21 -5.25
C THR A 14 -6.30 13.75 -5.57
N ASP A 15 -6.78 14.74 -4.79
CA ASP A 15 -8.07 15.43 -4.99
C ASP A 15 -9.30 14.51 -5.09
N VAL A 16 -9.22 13.35 -4.43
CA VAL A 16 -10.29 12.33 -4.42
C VAL A 16 -11.32 12.55 -3.31
N VAL A 17 -10.86 13.11 -2.20
CA VAL A 17 -11.62 13.17 -0.95
C VAL A 17 -12.05 14.63 -0.70
N PRO A 18 -13.33 14.89 -0.37
CA PRO A 18 -13.81 16.24 -0.10
C PRO A 18 -13.14 16.80 1.16
N TRP A 19 -12.96 18.12 1.18
CA TRP A 19 -12.24 18.84 2.24
C TRP A 19 -12.73 18.50 3.66
N TRP A 20 -14.04 18.36 3.86
CA TRP A 20 -14.61 18.03 5.17
C TRP A 20 -14.23 16.62 5.65
N ALA A 21 -14.01 15.67 4.73
CA ALA A 21 -13.65 14.29 5.07
C ALA A 21 -12.19 14.15 5.52
N LEU A 22 -11.35 15.19 5.37
CA LEU A 22 -10.04 15.26 6.01
C LEU A 22 -10.15 15.21 7.54
N SER A 23 -11.28 15.66 8.11
CA SER A 23 -11.53 15.53 9.55
C SER A 23 -11.52 14.07 10.03
N LEU A 24 -11.93 13.12 9.19
CA LEU A 24 -11.97 11.69 9.52
C LEU A 24 -10.59 11.14 9.90
N LEU A 25 -9.50 11.73 9.37
CA LEU A 25 -8.11 11.35 9.68
C LEU A 25 -7.72 11.62 11.14
N SER A 26 -8.51 12.41 11.87
CA SER A 26 -8.24 12.80 13.25
C SER A 26 -9.23 12.20 14.25
N LEU A 27 -10.28 11.52 13.81
CA LEU A 27 -11.38 11.09 14.69
C LEU A 27 -11.09 9.81 15.48
N SER A 28 -10.06 9.04 15.15
CA SER A 28 -9.80 7.78 15.85
C SER A 28 -9.12 7.99 17.19
N LYS A 29 -9.85 7.68 18.26
CA LYS A 29 -9.32 7.62 19.64
C LYS A 29 -8.15 6.65 19.74
N ARG A 30 -8.27 5.47 19.12
CA ARG A 30 -7.24 4.42 19.21
C ARG A 30 -5.97 4.82 18.49
N VAL A 31 -6.06 5.37 17.27
CA VAL A 31 -4.87 5.80 16.53
C VAL A 31 -4.18 6.95 17.25
N HIS A 32 -4.94 7.89 17.81
CA HIS A 32 -4.37 8.93 18.66
C HIS A 32 -3.61 8.35 19.86
N SER A 33 -4.19 7.36 20.57
CA SER A 33 -3.50 6.66 21.66
C SER A 33 -2.22 5.95 21.21
N ILE A 34 -2.24 5.30 20.04
CA ILE A 34 -1.05 4.62 19.49
C ILE A 34 0.06 5.63 19.18
N PHE A 35 -0.25 6.71 18.48
CA PHE A 35 0.73 7.71 18.02
C PHE A 35 1.22 8.64 19.12
N VAL A 36 0.37 9.02 20.07
CA VAL A 36 0.69 10.03 21.09
C VAL A 36 1.12 9.40 22.41
N LEU A 37 0.43 8.34 22.86
CA LEU A 37 0.64 7.80 24.22
C LEU A 37 1.63 6.63 24.25
N ARG A 38 1.63 5.79 23.21
CA ARG A 38 2.44 4.56 23.21
C ARG A 38 3.69 4.63 22.33
N LEU A 39 3.66 5.47 21.29
CA LEU A 39 4.75 5.71 20.35
C LEU A 39 5.46 4.42 19.92
N PHE A 40 4.67 3.40 19.54
CA PHE A 40 5.24 2.16 19.04
C PHE A 40 6.03 2.40 17.74
N ASN A 41 6.95 1.48 17.43
CA ASN A 41 7.69 1.47 16.15
C ASN A 41 6.76 1.55 14.93
N ASP A 42 5.50 1.12 15.04
CA ASP A 42 4.47 1.28 14.04
C ASP A 42 4.29 2.73 13.57
N CYS A 43 4.42 3.71 14.47
CA CYS A 43 4.23 5.13 14.16
C CYS A 43 5.36 5.64 13.26
N PHE A 44 6.61 5.29 13.59
CA PHE A 44 7.79 5.65 12.79
C PHE A 44 7.78 4.96 11.43
N ALA A 45 7.47 3.65 11.40
CA ALA A 45 7.35 2.89 10.16
C ALA A 45 6.28 3.49 9.23
N THR A 46 5.11 3.83 9.79
CA THR A 46 4.00 4.43 9.03
C THR A 46 4.35 5.83 8.52
N THR A 47 5.01 6.65 9.35
CA THR A 47 5.46 8.00 8.96
C THR A 47 6.47 7.95 7.81
N LEU A 48 7.47 7.06 7.90
CA LEU A 48 8.44 6.89 6.81
C LEU A 48 7.79 6.32 5.55
N LEU A 49 6.86 5.39 5.68
CA LEU A 49 6.09 4.88 4.54
C LEU A 49 5.30 6.01 3.84
N HIS A 50 4.61 6.88 4.57
CA HIS A 50 3.91 8.02 3.97
C HIS A 50 4.89 9.02 3.32
N ALA A 51 6.05 9.26 3.93
CA ALA A 51 7.10 10.10 3.32
C ALA A 51 7.68 9.48 2.03
N ALA A 52 7.83 8.16 1.99
CA ALA A 52 8.20 7.41 0.79
C ALA A 52 7.13 7.57 -0.30
N LEU A 53 5.85 7.43 0.06
CA LEU A 53 4.73 7.62 -0.86
C LEU A 53 4.68 9.04 -1.44
N VAL A 54 4.90 10.08 -0.63
CA VAL A 54 5.03 11.47 -1.11
C VAL A 54 6.17 11.62 -2.12
N SER A 55 7.33 11.01 -1.85
CA SER A 55 8.46 11.04 -2.79
C SER A 55 8.12 10.35 -4.12
N ILE A 56 7.37 9.25 -4.07
CA ILE A 56 6.91 8.50 -5.25
C ILE A 56 5.88 9.30 -6.05
N ILE A 57 4.91 9.93 -5.39
CA ILE A 57 3.92 10.82 -6.05
C ILE A 57 4.63 11.95 -6.79
N CYS A 58 5.67 12.53 -6.18
CA CYS A 58 6.56 13.54 -6.77
C CYS A 58 7.54 12.97 -7.81
N GLN A 59 7.36 11.73 -8.26
CA GLN A 59 8.18 11.04 -9.27
C GLN A 59 9.67 10.85 -8.89
N LYS A 60 10.02 10.99 -7.60
CA LYS A 60 11.37 10.74 -7.07
C LYS A 60 11.48 9.28 -6.62
N TRP A 61 11.41 8.36 -7.57
CA TRP A 61 11.34 6.90 -7.33
C TRP A 61 12.51 6.33 -6.52
N HIS A 62 13.76 6.71 -6.83
CA HIS A 62 14.94 6.26 -6.07
C HIS A 62 14.89 6.71 -4.60
N LEU A 63 14.60 7.98 -4.36
CA LEU A 63 14.46 8.52 -3.00
C LEU A 63 13.31 7.84 -2.26
N GLY A 64 12.16 7.70 -2.91
CA GLY A 64 11.01 7.01 -2.34
C GLY A 64 11.35 5.59 -1.90
N LEU A 65 12.10 4.84 -2.71
CA LEU A 65 12.48 3.47 -2.37
C LEU A 65 13.56 3.38 -1.28
N VAL A 66 14.49 4.34 -1.20
CA VAL A 66 15.44 4.44 -0.07
C VAL A 66 14.69 4.69 1.24
N ILE A 67 13.75 5.64 1.26
CA ILE A 67 12.92 5.92 2.45
C ILE A 67 12.05 4.71 2.79
N PHE A 68 11.44 4.07 1.78
CA PHE A 68 10.65 2.84 1.95
C PHE A 68 11.48 1.71 2.58
N SER A 69 12.74 1.55 2.14
CA SER A 69 13.68 0.59 2.74
C SER A 69 13.92 0.89 4.22
N GLY A 70 14.15 2.16 4.57
CA GLY A 70 14.25 2.57 5.98
C GLY A 70 13.00 2.23 6.79
N ALA A 71 11.81 2.41 6.23
CA ALA A 71 10.54 2.03 6.88
C ALA A 71 10.44 0.51 7.13
N VAL A 72 10.85 -0.31 6.16
CA VAL A 72 10.91 -1.78 6.30
C VAL A 72 11.88 -2.21 7.41
N SER A 73 13.01 -1.51 7.57
CA SER A 73 13.98 -1.78 8.64
C SER A 73 13.42 -1.51 10.04
N ILE A 74 12.46 -0.58 10.18
CA ILE A 74 11.77 -0.34 11.45
C ILE A 74 10.73 -1.43 11.70
N LYS A 75 9.90 -1.74 10.69
CA LYS A 75 8.85 -2.74 10.82
C LYS A 75 8.49 -3.39 9.48
N MET A 76 8.44 -4.73 9.48
CA MET A 76 8.21 -5.51 8.27
C MET A 76 6.82 -5.35 7.65
N ASN A 77 5.81 -4.87 8.40
CA ASN A 77 4.45 -4.70 7.87
C ASN A 77 4.41 -3.81 6.62
N VAL A 78 5.38 -2.91 6.48
CA VAL A 78 5.57 -2.06 5.30
C VAL A 78 5.75 -2.90 4.02
N LEU A 79 6.21 -4.15 4.11
CA LEU A 79 6.31 -5.08 2.97
C LEU A 79 4.97 -5.39 2.29
N LEU A 80 3.83 -5.17 2.96
CA LEU A 80 2.51 -5.29 2.33
C LEU A 80 2.35 -4.34 1.12
N TYR A 81 3.11 -3.24 1.10
CA TYR A 81 3.16 -2.30 -0.03
C TYR A 81 4.20 -2.68 -1.09
N ALA A 82 5.06 -3.68 -0.87
CA ALA A 82 6.14 -4.00 -1.81
C ALA A 82 5.62 -4.53 -3.17
N PRO A 83 4.62 -5.44 -3.24
CA PRO A 83 4.06 -5.89 -4.51
C PRO A 83 3.45 -4.75 -5.37
N PRO A 84 2.54 -3.89 -4.86
CA PRO A 84 2.02 -2.78 -5.66
C PRO A 84 3.11 -1.75 -6.00
N LEU A 85 4.07 -1.50 -5.11
CA LEU A 85 5.18 -0.59 -5.38
C LEU A 85 6.05 -1.08 -6.55
N LEU A 86 6.42 -2.37 -6.56
CA LEU A 86 7.18 -2.96 -7.65
C LEU A 86 6.43 -2.84 -8.99
N LEU A 87 5.12 -3.08 -8.99
CA LEU A 87 4.30 -2.91 -10.18
C LEU A 87 4.35 -1.46 -10.70
N LEU A 88 4.15 -0.48 -9.81
CA LEU A 88 4.20 0.93 -10.16
C LEU A 88 5.58 1.34 -10.70
N MET A 89 6.66 0.85 -10.10
CA MET A 89 8.02 1.08 -10.58
C MET A 89 8.25 0.53 -11.98
N VAL A 90 7.79 -0.70 -12.25
CA VAL A 90 7.87 -1.29 -13.59
C VAL A 90 7.07 -0.47 -14.61
N LYS A 91 5.94 0.12 -14.22
CA LYS A 91 5.15 1.02 -15.08
C LYS A 91 5.84 2.37 -15.32
N ALA A 92 6.44 2.96 -14.29
CA ALA A 92 7.01 4.31 -14.32
C ALA A 92 8.43 4.39 -14.90
N MET A 93 9.25 3.37 -14.67
CA MET A 93 10.68 3.35 -15.00
C MET A 93 11.01 2.24 -15.99
N ASP A 94 12.21 2.31 -16.57
CA ASP A 94 12.82 1.21 -17.31
C ASP A 94 13.44 0.18 -16.34
N ILE A 95 13.74 -1.03 -16.85
CA ILE A 95 14.27 -2.12 -16.00
C ILE A 95 15.59 -1.73 -15.32
N VAL A 96 16.45 -0.96 -16.00
CA VAL A 96 17.71 -0.49 -15.41
C VAL A 96 17.44 0.47 -14.26
N GLY A 97 16.50 1.42 -14.42
CA GLY A 97 16.07 2.29 -13.34
C GLY A 97 15.47 1.54 -12.15
N VAL A 98 14.64 0.51 -12.40
CA VAL A 98 14.09 -0.36 -11.36
C VAL A 98 15.20 -1.08 -10.60
N ILE A 99 16.15 -1.70 -11.30
CA ILE A 99 17.29 -2.41 -10.68
C ILE A 99 18.14 -1.44 -9.86
N SER A 100 18.46 -0.26 -10.40
CA SER A 100 19.23 0.76 -9.69
C SER A 100 18.53 1.23 -8.41
N ALA A 101 17.21 1.46 -8.47
CA ALA A 101 16.43 1.81 -7.28
C ALA A 101 16.45 0.67 -6.24
N LEU A 102 16.21 -0.58 -6.66
CA LEU A 102 16.27 -1.76 -5.78
C LEU A 102 17.65 -1.94 -5.15
N ALA A 103 18.73 -1.68 -5.90
CA ALA A 103 20.09 -1.72 -5.38
C ALA A 103 20.30 -0.66 -4.28
N GLY A 104 19.78 0.57 -4.47
CA GLY A 104 19.79 1.60 -3.42
C GLY A 104 19.02 1.19 -2.16
N ALA A 105 17.87 0.52 -2.33
CA ALA A 105 17.09 -0.02 -1.22
C ALA A 105 17.84 -1.12 -0.47
N ALA A 106 18.47 -2.04 -1.20
CA ALA A 106 19.27 -3.13 -0.64
C ALA A 106 20.50 -2.59 0.11
N LEU A 107 21.16 -1.55 -0.41
CA LEU A 107 22.27 -0.88 0.25
C LEU A 107 21.86 -0.34 1.63
N VAL A 108 20.68 0.28 1.75
CA VAL A 108 20.15 0.73 3.06
C VAL A 108 20.02 -0.44 4.04
N GLN A 109 19.46 -1.58 3.62
CA GLN A 109 19.35 -2.77 4.49
C GLN A 109 20.72 -3.31 4.89
N ILE A 110 21.66 -3.39 3.95
CA ILE A 110 23.02 -3.87 4.22
C ILE A 110 23.72 -2.95 5.21
N LEU A 111 23.66 -1.63 5.03
CA LEU A 111 24.32 -0.67 5.92
C LEU A 111 23.73 -0.71 7.34
N LEU A 112 22.41 -0.76 7.47
CA LEU A 112 21.75 -0.85 8.79
C LEU A 112 21.96 -2.22 9.45
N GLY A 113 22.03 -3.29 8.64
CA GLY A 113 22.28 -4.65 9.11
C GLY A 113 23.75 -4.99 9.34
N LEU A 114 24.69 -4.19 8.81
CA LEU A 114 26.12 -4.47 8.76
C LEU A 114 26.72 -4.94 10.10
N PRO A 115 26.51 -4.24 11.24
CA PRO A 115 27.10 -4.69 12.51
C PRO A 115 26.62 -6.10 12.89
N PHE A 116 25.37 -6.45 12.60
CA PHE A 116 24.82 -7.77 12.91
C PHE A 116 25.26 -8.83 11.91
N ILE A 117 25.41 -8.48 10.63
CA ILE A 117 25.87 -9.39 9.59
C ILE A 117 27.33 -9.79 9.82
N LEU A 118 28.18 -8.84 10.24
CA LEU A 118 29.59 -9.11 10.49
C LEU A 118 29.82 -10.00 11.72
N LEU A 119 29.02 -9.83 12.77
CA LEU A 119 29.18 -10.61 14.01
C LEU A 119 28.39 -11.93 13.97
N HIS A 120 27.14 -11.90 13.48
CA HIS A 120 26.19 -13.01 13.60
C HIS A 120 25.27 -13.16 12.36
N PRO A 121 25.81 -13.51 11.17
CA PRO A 121 25.06 -13.50 9.91
C PRO A 121 23.86 -14.45 9.90
N ALA A 122 24.02 -15.67 10.38
CA ALA A 122 22.94 -16.67 10.43
C ALA A 122 21.81 -16.25 11.39
N SER A 123 22.15 -15.71 12.56
CA SER A 123 21.18 -15.21 13.54
C SER A 123 20.46 -13.97 13.03
N TYR A 124 21.16 -13.05 12.35
CA TYR A 124 20.55 -11.87 11.77
C TYR A 124 19.55 -12.23 10.66
N LEU A 125 19.95 -13.05 9.69
CA LEU A 125 19.07 -13.44 8.57
C LEU A 125 17.83 -14.21 9.03
N SER A 126 17.96 -15.09 10.03
CA SER A 126 16.81 -15.84 10.56
C SER A 126 15.85 -14.97 11.38
N ASN A 127 16.35 -13.97 12.12
CA ASN A 127 15.56 -13.21 13.08
C ASN A 127 15.08 -11.83 12.59
N ALA A 128 15.73 -11.23 11.59
CA ALA A 128 15.40 -9.88 11.11
C ALA A 128 13.94 -9.78 10.63
N PHE A 129 13.46 -10.81 9.92
CA PHE A 129 12.08 -10.89 9.43
C PHE A 129 11.22 -11.94 10.15
N ASN A 130 11.83 -12.88 10.87
CA ASN A 130 11.19 -13.99 11.60
C ASN A 130 9.78 -14.35 11.11
N LEU A 131 9.71 -14.94 9.91
CA LEU A 131 8.45 -15.32 9.25
C LEU A 131 7.72 -16.47 9.95
N GLY A 132 8.41 -17.20 10.84
CA GLY A 132 7.83 -18.27 11.66
C GLY A 132 7.05 -17.76 12.87
N ARG A 133 7.09 -16.46 13.18
CA ARG A 133 6.42 -15.89 14.35
C ARG A 133 4.90 -16.11 14.27
N VAL A 134 4.37 -16.73 15.33
CA VAL A 134 2.92 -16.85 15.54
C VAL A 134 2.53 -15.90 16.66
N PHE A 135 1.54 -15.05 16.37
CA PHE A 135 0.94 -14.18 17.37
C PHE A 135 -0.17 -14.92 18.12
N ILE A 136 -0.29 -14.65 19.42
CA ILE A 136 -1.31 -15.27 20.27
C ILE A 136 -2.71 -14.82 19.86
N HIS A 137 -3.63 -15.78 19.71
CA HIS A 137 -5.00 -15.54 19.23
C HIS A 137 -5.79 -14.59 20.13
N PHE A 138 -5.46 -14.54 21.42
CA PHE A 138 -6.09 -13.67 22.41
C PHE A 138 -6.16 -12.20 21.96
N TRP A 139 -5.04 -11.63 21.48
CA TRP A 139 -4.96 -10.21 21.10
C TRP A 139 -5.40 -9.92 19.66
N SER A 140 -5.76 -10.93 18.88
CA SER A 140 -6.17 -10.75 17.49
C SER A 140 -7.57 -10.13 17.41
N VAL A 141 -7.69 -9.04 16.66
CA VAL A 141 -8.97 -8.37 16.37
C VAL A 141 -9.71 -9.07 15.24
N ASN A 142 -8.97 -9.64 14.27
CA ASN A 142 -9.52 -10.40 13.17
C ASN A 142 -9.41 -11.92 13.40
N PHE A 143 -10.21 -12.67 12.64
CA PHE A 143 -10.38 -14.12 12.72
C PHE A 143 -10.64 -14.65 14.14
N LYS A 144 -11.28 -13.85 15.02
CA LYS A 144 -11.62 -14.28 16.38
C LYS A 144 -12.67 -15.39 16.41
N PHE A 145 -13.47 -15.49 15.36
CA PHE A 145 -14.44 -16.55 15.14
C PHE A 145 -13.80 -17.90 14.72
N VAL A 146 -12.51 -17.89 14.35
CA VAL A 146 -11.78 -19.11 14.00
C VAL A 146 -11.22 -19.73 15.29
N PRO A 147 -11.42 -21.04 15.53
CA PRO A 147 -10.80 -21.76 16.64
C PRO A 147 -9.27 -21.59 16.67
N GLU A 148 -8.68 -21.54 17.86
CA GLU A 148 -7.26 -21.21 18.06
C GLU A 148 -6.31 -22.24 17.41
N ASP A 149 -6.68 -23.53 17.45
CA ASP A 149 -5.96 -24.63 16.82
C ASP A 149 -5.86 -24.46 15.29
N ILE A 150 -6.97 -24.05 14.66
CA ILE A 150 -7.01 -23.74 13.23
C ILE A 150 -6.23 -22.45 12.95
N PHE A 151 -6.42 -21.42 13.78
CA PHE A 151 -5.78 -20.12 13.61
C PHE A 151 -4.25 -20.23 13.62
N VAL A 152 -3.68 -20.99 14.55
CA VAL A 152 -2.22 -21.17 14.68
C VAL A 152 -1.65 -22.10 13.60
N SER A 153 -2.50 -22.91 12.96
CA SER A 153 -2.08 -23.90 11.97
C SER A 153 -1.31 -23.29 10.77
N LYS A 154 -0.34 -24.06 10.26
CA LYS A 154 0.40 -23.70 9.03
C LYS A 154 -0.50 -23.69 7.80
N ALA A 155 -1.51 -24.58 7.76
CA ALA A 155 -2.46 -24.67 6.66
C ALA A 155 -3.26 -23.36 6.50
N PHE A 156 -3.76 -22.81 7.61
CA PHE A 156 -4.49 -21.54 7.60
C PHE A 156 -3.61 -20.36 7.20
N ALA A 157 -2.37 -20.29 7.71
CA ALA A 157 -1.41 -19.27 7.31
C ALA A 157 -1.08 -19.33 5.80
N LEU A 158 -0.89 -20.55 5.26
CA LEU A 158 -0.61 -20.75 3.83
C LEU A 158 -1.83 -20.41 2.96
N SER A 159 -3.05 -20.79 3.37
CA SER A 159 -4.26 -20.43 2.62
C SER A 159 -4.46 -18.93 2.54
N LEU A 160 -4.18 -18.20 3.63
CA LEU A 160 -4.23 -16.74 3.66
C LEU A 160 -3.17 -16.11 2.75
N LEU A 161 -1.96 -16.67 2.71
CA LEU A 161 -0.89 -16.22 1.81
C LEU A 161 -1.27 -16.44 0.33
N VAL A 162 -1.82 -17.61 -0.01
CA VAL A 162 -2.29 -17.91 -1.37
C VAL A 162 -3.42 -16.96 -1.75
N ALA A 163 -4.37 -16.69 -0.86
CA ALA A 163 -5.44 -15.72 -1.07
C ALA A 163 -4.88 -14.31 -1.30
N HIS A 164 -3.90 -13.87 -0.51
CA HIS A 164 -3.25 -12.57 -0.66
C HIS A 164 -2.59 -12.41 -2.03
N LEU A 165 -1.74 -13.37 -2.43
CA LEU A 165 -1.05 -13.33 -3.71
C LEU A 165 -2.03 -13.42 -4.89
N SER A 166 -3.07 -14.24 -4.78
CA SER A 166 -4.11 -14.37 -5.81
C SER A 166 -4.89 -13.07 -5.99
N LEU A 167 -5.32 -12.43 -4.90
CA LEU A 167 -6.02 -11.14 -4.95
C LEU A 167 -5.12 -10.05 -5.54
N LEU A 168 -3.85 -9.98 -5.16
CA LEU A 168 -2.89 -9.04 -5.75
C LEU A 168 -2.73 -9.26 -7.26
N LEU A 169 -2.59 -10.51 -7.71
CA LEU A 169 -2.47 -10.84 -9.13
C LEU A 169 -3.74 -10.46 -9.91
N VAL A 170 -4.91 -10.75 -9.35
CA VAL A 170 -6.21 -10.41 -9.95
C VAL A 170 -6.38 -8.90 -10.06
N PHE A 171 -6.09 -8.12 -9.00
CA PHE A 171 -6.12 -6.67 -9.07
C PHE A 171 -5.07 -6.10 -10.04
N ALA A 172 -3.84 -6.63 -10.02
CA ALA A 172 -2.80 -6.22 -10.95
C ALA A 172 -3.20 -6.43 -12.40
N HIS A 173 -3.74 -7.61 -12.73
CA HIS A 173 -4.10 -7.95 -14.10
C HIS A 173 -5.33 -7.18 -14.60
N TYR A 174 -6.44 -7.20 -13.85
CA TYR A 174 -7.73 -6.71 -14.34
C TYR A 174 -8.00 -5.24 -14.01
N ARG A 175 -7.28 -4.66 -13.05
CA ARG A 175 -7.53 -3.29 -12.55
C ARG A 175 -6.35 -2.37 -12.82
N TRP A 176 -5.21 -2.65 -12.21
CA TRP A 176 -4.07 -1.74 -12.23
C TRP A 176 -3.35 -1.71 -13.59
N CYS A 177 -3.41 -2.79 -14.36
CA CYS A 177 -2.81 -2.89 -15.70
C CYS A 177 -3.84 -3.00 -16.84
N ARG A 178 -5.11 -2.67 -16.61
CA ARG A 178 -6.17 -2.87 -17.61
C ARG A 178 -5.90 -2.10 -18.91
N HIS A 179 -5.47 -0.84 -18.79
CA HIS A 179 -5.20 0.05 -19.92
C HIS A 179 -3.97 -0.37 -20.73
N GLU A 180 -3.09 -1.18 -20.15
CA GLU A 180 -1.91 -1.73 -20.79
C GLU A 180 -2.12 -3.14 -21.37
N GLY A 181 -3.35 -3.68 -21.33
CA GLY A 181 -3.67 -5.04 -21.78
C GLY A 181 -3.37 -6.13 -20.75
N GLY A 182 -3.26 -5.76 -19.47
CA GLY A 182 -3.04 -6.65 -18.33
C GLY A 182 -1.58 -6.75 -17.90
N LEU A 183 -1.37 -7.42 -16.75
CA LEU A 183 -0.05 -7.54 -16.11
C LEU A 183 1.01 -8.16 -17.04
N PHE A 184 0.65 -9.24 -17.74
CA PHE A 184 1.56 -9.96 -18.62
C PHE A 184 1.99 -9.12 -19.84
N ALA A 185 1.09 -8.27 -20.36
CA ALA A 185 1.42 -7.35 -21.44
C ALA A 185 2.44 -6.30 -20.99
N VAL A 186 2.28 -5.75 -19.78
CA VAL A 186 3.26 -4.82 -19.17
C VAL A 186 4.63 -5.49 -19.04
N VAL A 187 4.70 -6.68 -18.44
CA VAL A 187 5.96 -7.41 -18.26
C VAL A 187 6.62 -7.73 -19.61
N ARG A 188 5.84 -8.26 -20.57
CA ARG A 188 6.33 -8.56 -21.93
C ARG A 188 6.88 -7.31 -22.62
N SER A 189 6.19 -6.18 -22.52
CA SER A 189 6.64 -4.92 -23.12
C SER A 189 8.01 -4.48 -22.59
N LYS A 190 8.24 -4.67 -21.28
CA LYS A 190 9.49 -4.28 -20.61
C LYS A 190 10.65 -5.22 -20.96
N ILE A 191 10.38 -6.53 -21.08
CA ILE A 191 11.37 -7.51 -21.57
C ILE A 191 11.79 -7.17 -23.00
N ILE A 192 10.85 -6.83 -23.87
CA ILE A 192 11.15 -6.42 -25.25
C ILE A 192 11.98 -5.14 -25.27
N GLN A 193 11.62 -4.13 -24.49
CA GLN A 193 12.40 -2.88 -24.37
C GLN A 193 13.83 -3.15 -23.88
N LEU A 194 14.01 -4.06 -22.91
CA LEU A 194 15.34 -4.44 -22.44
C LEU A 194 16.17 -5.10 -23.55
N LYS A 195 15.59 -6.05 -24.30
CA LYS A 195 16.26 -6.71 -25.43
C LYS A 195 16.67 -5.72 -26.53
N LEU A 196 15.79 -4.78 -26.87
CA LEU A 196 16.07 -3.75 -27.88
C LEU A 196 17.22 -2.82 -27.46
N ARG A 197 17.29 -2.48 -26.16
CA ARG A 197 18.37 -1.65 -25.61
C ARG A 197 19.72 -2.37 -25.63
N VAL A 198 19.75 -3.66 -25.26
CA VAL A 198 20.96 -4.49 -25.35
C VAL A 198 21.44 -4.60 -26.80
N SER A 199 20.51 -4.66 -27.75
CA SER A 199 20.79 -4.68 -29.19
C SER A 199 21.15 -3.31 -29.80
N GLN A 200 21.41 -2.28 -29.00
CA GLN A 200 21.79 -0.91 -29.43
C GLN A 200 20.84 -0.22 -30.43
N ARG A 201 19.59 -0.68 -30.57
CA ARG A 201 18.56 0.06 -31.31
C ARG A 201 17.99 1.14 -30.40
N ASN A 202 18.12 2.41 -30.80
CA ASN A 202 17.59 3.56 -30.06
C ASN A 202 16.10 3.34 -29.75
N PRO A 203 15.72 3.01 -28.49
CA PRO A 203 14.33 2.95 -28.13
C PRO A 203 13.91 4.40 -27.87
N SER A 204 13.01 4.95 -28.69
CA SER A 204 12.33 6.19 -28.35
C SER A 204 11.49 5.96 -27.09
N SER A 205 12.10 6.15 -25.93
CA SER A 205 11.44 5.97 -24.64
C SER A 205 10.54 7.16 -24.37
N THR A 206 9.25 7.02 -24.70
CA THR A 206 8.25 7.97 -24.22
C THR A 206 8.11 7.77 -22.71
N LYS A 207 8.76 8.63 -21.92
CA LYS A 207 8.55 8.67 -20.47
C LYS A 207 7.06 8.97 -20.21
N LYS A 208 6.32 7.96 -19.75
CA LYS A 208 4.94 8.12 -19.29
C LYS A 208 4.97 8.41 -17.80
N VAL A 209 4.39 9.54 -17.41
CA VAL A 209 4.30 9.94 -16.00
C VAL A 209 3.02 9.34 -15.42
N LEU A 210 3.12 8.66 -14.28
CA LEU A 210 1.97 8.10 -13.58
C LEU A 210 1.23 9.20 -12.82
N GLN A 211 -0.10 9.13 -12.81
CA GLN A 211 -0.92 10.02 -11.99
C GLN A 211 -0.76 9.72 -10.50
N ALA A 212 -0.86 10.77 -9.67
CA ALA A 212 -0.78 10.65 -8.21
C ALA A 212 -1.88 9.73 -7.66
N ASP A 213 -3.11 9.88 -8.14
CA ASP A 213 -4.25 9.05 -7.74
C ASP A 213 -4.01 7.55 -8.02
N HIS A 214 -3.49 7.22 -9.20
CA HIS A 214 -3.19 5.84 -9.57
C HIS A 214 -2.12 5.23 -8.64
N ILE A 215 -1.08 5.99 -8.31
CA ILE A 215 -0.02 5.58 -7.39
C ILE A 215 -0.60 5.29 -6.00
N VAL A 216 -1.35 6.24 -5.43
CA VAL A 216 -1.89 6.14 -4.06
C VAL A 216 -2.94 5.03 -3.97
N THR A 217 -3.86 4.96 -4.93
CA THR A 217 -4.87 3.90 -5.01
C THR A 217 -4.21 2.52 -5.07
N THR A 218 -3.21 2.32 -5.93
CA THR A 218 -2.56 1.00 -6.08
C THR A 218 -1.83 0.60 -4.79
N MET A 219 -1.13 1.54 -4.16
CA MET A 219 -0.44 1.30 -2.88
C MET A 219 -1.42 0.97 -1.75
N PHE A 220 -2.47 1.78 -1.57
CA PHE A 220 -3.44 1.61 -0.48
C PHE A 220 -4.29 0.34 -0.66
N VAL A 221 -4.72 0.02 -1.88
CA VAL A 221 -5.48 -1.21 -2.16
C VAL A 221 -4.61 -2.44 -1.92
N GLY A 222 -3.35 -2.45 -2.36
CA GLY A 222 -2.46 -3.58 -2.13
C GLY A 222 -2.20 -3.85 -0.65
N ASN A 223 -1.97 -2.79 0.15
CA ASN A 223 -1.88 -2.92 1.61
C ASN A 223 -3.18 -3.42 2.22
N PHE A 224 -4.33 -2.91 1.77
CA PHE A 224 -5.64 -3.32 2.29
C PHE A 224 -5.94 -4.81 2.02
N ILE A 225 -5.60 -5.33 0.85
CA ILE A 225 -5.62 -6.76 0.55
C ILE A 225 -4.72 -7.53 1.54
N GLY A 226 -3.55 -6.98 1.85
CA GLY A 226 -2.65 -7.49 2.90
C GLY A 226 -3.30 -7.55 4.28
N ILE A 227 -3.99 -6.50 4.71
CA ILE A 227 -4.71 -6.43 5.99
C ILE A 227 -5.80 -7.50 6.07
N ILE A 228 -6.59 -7.68 5.01
CA ILE A 228 -7.68 -8.69 4.98
C ILE A 228 -7.12 -10.10 5.11
N CYS A 229 -6.00 -10.38 4.43
CA CYS A 229 -5.36 -11.68 4.44
C CYS A 229 -4.36 -11.86 5.60
N ALA A 230 -4.16 -10.86 6.46
CA ALA A 230 -3.25 -10.98 7.58
C ALA A 230 -3.83 -11.95 8.60
N ARG A 231 -3.09 -12.99 8.98
CA ARG A 231 -3.57 -13.96 9.98
C ARG A 231 -3.93 -13.31 11.31
N SER A 232 -3.08 -12.41 11.82
CA SER A 232 -3.23 -11.85 13.17
C SER A 232 -3.09 -10.34 13.15
N LEU A 233 -4.14 -9.65 13.61
CA LEU A 233 -4.16 -8.19 13.72
C LEU A 233 -4.31 -7.77 15.17
N HIS A 234 -3.21 -7.37 15.81
CA HIS A 234 -3.26 -6.81 17.15
C HIS A 234 -3.73 -5.36 17.10
N TYR A 235 -4.30 -4.85 18.19
CA TYR A 235 -4.84 -3.48 18.27
C TYR A 235 -3.88 -2.36 17.80
N GLN A 236 -2.57 -2.55 17.96
CA GLN A 236 -1.57 -1.57 17.50
C GLN A 236 -1.46 -1.51 15.97
N PHE A 237 -1.85 -2.58 15.27
CA PHE A 237 -1.76 -2.69 13.80
C PHE A 237 -2.87 -1.91 13.09
N TYR A 238 -3.79 -1.28 13.83
CA TYR A 238 -4.76 -0.40 13.22
C TYR A 238 -4.11 0.79 12.48
N SER A 239 -2.97 1.27 12.99
CA SER A 239 -2.19 2.34 12.35
C SER A 239 -1.67 1.97 10.96
N TRP A 240 -1.61 0.68 10.61
CA TRP A 240 -1.07 0.21 9.33
C TRP A 240 -1.92 0.60 8.12
N TYR A 241 -3.21 0.89 8.35
CA TYR A 241 -4.14 1.17 7.26
C TYR A 241 -5.24 2.17 7.59
N PHE A 242 -5.35 2.66 8.83
CA PHE A 242 -6.33 3.66 9.22
C PHE A 242 -6.34 4.87 8.27
N TYR A 243 -5.16 5.44 7.99
CA TYR A 243 -5.02 6.61 7.12
C TYR A 243 -5.36 6.33 5.65
N CYS A 244 -5.43 5.06 5.25
CA CYS A 244 -5.88 4.66 3.92
C CYS A 244 -7.41 4.57 3.82
N LEU A 245 -8.13 4.34 4.94
CA LEU A 245 -9.56 4.02 4.92
C LEU A 245 -10.42 5.10 4.28
N PRO A 246 -10.33 6.40 4.68
CA PRO A 246 -11.14 7.43 4.05
C PRO A 246 -10.90 7.53 2.54
N TYR A 247 -9.63 7.48 2.11
CA TYR A 247 -9.29 7.47 0.69
C TYR A 247 -9.91 6.29 -0.06
N LEU A 248 -9.75 5.07 0.45
CA LEU A 248 -10.29 3.86 -0.18
C LEU A 248 -11.81 3.90 -0.29
N LEU A 249 -12.50 4.37 0.76
CA LEU A 249 -13.95 4.52 0.75
C LEU A 249 -14.42 5.48 -0.34
N TRP A 250 -13.69 6.57 -0.59
CA TRP A 250 -14.02 7.53 -1.65
C TRP A 250 -13.69 7.05 -3.06
N LYS A 251 -12.83 6.03 -3.22
CA LYS A 251 -12.65 5.33 -4.49
C LYS A 251 -13.75 4.31 -4.80
N THR A 252 -14.63 4.00 -3.84
CA THR A 252 -15.78 3.11 -4.07
C THR A 252 -17.00 3.85 -4.65
N PRO A 253 -17.86 3.18 -5.43
CA PRO A 253 -19.09 3.79 -5.98
C PRO A 253 -20.22 3.96 -4.94
N PHE A 254 -19.93 3.82 -3.65
CA PHE A 254 -20.92 3.89 -2.58
C PHE A 254 -21.39 5.33 -2.29
N PRO A 255 -22.65 5.54 -1.87
CA PRO A 255 -23.10 6.84 -1.40
C PRO A 255 -22.36 7.27 -0.12
N THR A 256 -22.22 8.57 0.12
CA THR A 256 -21.47 9.13 1.26
C THR A 256 -21.90 8.57 2.61
N LEU A 257 -23.20 8.37 2.84
CA LEU A 257 -23.70 7.79 4.09
C LEU A 257 -23.17 6.37 4.32
N LEU A 258 -23.15 5.53 3.28
CA LEU A 258 -22.60 4.17 3.39
C LEU A 258 -21.09 4.21 3.64
N ARG A 259 -20.35 5.13 3.01
CA ARG A 259 -18.91 5.32 3.26
C ARG A 259 -18.63 5.64 4.73
N LEU A 260 -19.39 6.59 5.29
CA LEU A 260 -19.26 6.99 6.70
C LEU A 260 -19.66 5.87 7.65
N PHE A 261 -20.72 5.13 7.34
CA PHE A 261 -21.14 3.97 8.12
C PHE A 261 -20.05 2.88 8.13
N LEU A 262 -19.47 2.55 6.97
CA LEU A 262 -18.39 1.56 6.88
C LEU A 262 -17.15 2.04 7.65
N PHE A 263 -16.78 3.32 7.55
CA PHE A 263 -15.68 3.90 8.32
C PHE A 263 -15.91 3.76 9.83
N ALA A 264 -17.10 4.16 10.31
CA ALA A 264 -17.48 4.07 11.71
C ALA A 264 -17.55 2.61 12.20
N ALA A 265 -18.00 1.68 11.36
CA ALA A 265 -18.06 0.26 11.68
C ALA A 265 -16.66 -0.34 11.87
N VAL A 266 -15.69 0.04 11.02
CA VAL A 266 -14.27 -0.34 11.24
C VAL A 266 -13.80 0.23 12.58
N GLU A 267 -13.94 1.54 12.81
CA GLU A 267 -13.52 2.18 14.07
C GLU A 267 -14.14 1.50 15.30
N PHE A 268 -15.43 1.16 15.24
CA PHE A 268 -16.14 0.46 16.30
C PHE A 268 -15.51 -0.91 16.58
N CYS A 269 -15.29 -1.73 15.54
CA CYS A 269 -14.71 -3.06 15.70
C CYS A 269 -13.30 -3.02 16.32
N TRP A 270 -12.51 -2.01 15.98
CA TRP A 270 -11.19 -1.83 16.58
C TRP A 270 -11.24 -1.34 18.02
N ASN A 271 -12.32 -0.68 18.46
CA ASN A 271 -12.43 -0.17 19.83
C ASN A 271 -13.01 -1.17 20.84
N ILE A 272 -13.64 -2.26 20.39
CA ILE A 272 -14.09 -3.36 21.26
C ILE A 272 -12.87 -4.08 21.86
N PHE A 273 -12.82 -4.20 23.20
CA PHE A 273 -11.78 -4.92 23.90
C PHE A 273 -12.36 -5.74 25.09
N PRO A 274 -12.04 -7.05 25.22
CA PRO A 274 -11.37 -7.90 24.22
C PRO A 274 -12.23 -8.11 22.98
N SER A 275 -11.61 -8.50 21.87
CA SER A 275 -12.32 -8.79 20.62
C SER A 275 -13.14 -10.06 20.79
N ASN A 276 -14.28 -10.14 20.10
CA ASN A 276 -15.16 -11.29 20.12
C ASN A 276 -15.49 -11.75 18.69
N THR A 277 -16.17 -12.90 18.58
CA THR A 277 -16.61 -13.51 17.32
C THR A 277 -17.38 -12.51 16.45
N TYR A 278 -18.33 -11.78 17.04
CA TYR A 278 -19.18 -10.84 16.30
C TYR A 278 -18.39 -9.65 15.78
N SER A 279 -17.57 -8.99 16.62
CA SER A 279 -16.76 -7.85 16.19
C SER A 279 -15.78 -8.24 15.09
N SER A 280 -15.19 -9.44 15.18
CA SER A 280 -14.27 -9.95 14.16
C SER A 280 -14.99 -10.30 12.85
N LEU A 281 -16.20 -10.85 12.90
CA LEU A 281 -16.96 -11.18 11.70
C LEU A 281 -17.44 -9.91 11.00
N VAL A 282 -17.95 -8.94 11.76
CA VAL A 282 -18.36 -7.63 11.26
C VAL A 282 -17.17 -6.92 10.60
N LEU A 283 -15.99 -6.93 11.23
CA LEU A 283 -14.79 -6.33 10.65
C LEU A 283 -14.45 -6.95 9.29
N LEU A 284 -14.47 -8.29 9.19
CA LEU A 284 -14.21 -9.00 7.94
C LEU A 284 -15.27 -8.65 6.88
N CYS A 285 -16.55 -8.67 7.23
CA CYS A 285 -17.64 -8.31 6.31
C CYS A 285 -17.48 -6.87 5.78
N VAL A 286 -17.20 -5.91 6.66
CA VAL A 286 -16.98 -4.51 6.28
C VAL A 286 -15.78 -4.40 5.35
N HIS A 287 -14.67 -5.09 5.64
CA HIS A 287 -13.51 -5.08 4.77
C HIS A 287 -13.79 -5.70 3.39
N LEU A 288 -14.54 -6.80 3.33
CA LEU A 288 -14.95 -7.43 2.07
C LEU A 288 -15.88 -6.53 1.24
N ILE A 289 -16.81 -5.81 1.89
CA ILE A 289 -17.67 -4.83 1.22
C ILE A 289 -16.83 -3.71 0.61
N ILE A 290 -15.85 -3.17 1.34
CA ILE A 290 -14.94 -2.14 0.84
C ILE A 290 -14.13 -2.68 -0.36
N LEU A 291 -13.55 -3.89 -0.23
CA LEU A 291 -12.79 -4.53 -1.30
C LEU A 291 -13.65 -4.77 -2.55
N GLY A 292 -14.88 -5.23 -2.38
CA GLY A 292 -15.86 -5.38 -3.46
C GLY A 292 -16.20 -4.05 -4.14
N GLY A 293 -16.40 -2.98 -3.36
CA GLY A 293 -16.59 -1.63 -3.89
C GLY A 293 -15.41 -1.13 -4.73
N LEU A 294 -14.18 -1.39 -4.28
CA LEU A 294 -12.94 -1.06 -4.99
C LEU A 294 -12.79 -1.86 -6.30
N TRP A 295 -13.28 -3.10 -6.32
CA TRP A 295 -13.32 -3.93 -7.51
C TRP A 295 -14.31 -3.41 -8.57
N ILE A 296 -15.51 -3.00 -8.13
CA ILE A 296 -16.60 -2.53 -9.01
C ILE A 296 -16.34 -1.14 -9.59
N SER A 297 -15.61 -0.28 -8.87
CA SER A 297 -15.22 1.07 -9.31
C SER A 297 -14.67 1.07 -10.75
N SER A 298 -14.72 2.14 -11.53
CA SER A 298 -14.13 2.11 -12.88
C SER A 298 -12.61 2.35 -12.84
N PRO A 299 -11.77 1.59 -13.58
CA PRO A 299 -10.34 1.81 -13.59
C PRO A 299 -10.01 3.05 -14.43
N GLU A 300 -9.57 4.12 -13.78
CA GLU A 300 -9.15 5.37 -14.42
C GLU A 300 -7.86 5.20 -15.22
N TYR A 301 -7.64 6.07 -16.21
CA TYR A 301 -6.44 6.03 -17.04
C TYR A 301 -5.21 6.42 -16.21
N PRO A 302 -4.15 5.58 -16.14
CA PRO A 302 -3.11 5.72 -15.12
C PRO A 302 -2.02 6.76 -15.42
N TYR A 303 -2.00 7.35 -16.62
CA TYR A 303 -0.95 8.26 -17.05
C TYR A 303 -1.46 9.70 -17.16
N VAL A 304 -0.58 10.66 -16.88
CA VAL A 304 -0.87 12.08 -17.11
C VAL A 304 -0.95 12.29 -18.62
N GLU A 305 -2.08 12.80 -19.11
CA GLU A 305 -2.20 13.20 -20.51
C GLU A 305 -1.21 14.34 -20.77
N LYS A 306 -0.36 14.19 -21.78
CA LYS A 306 0.39 15.33 -22.28
C LYS A 306 -0.63 16.23 -22.94
N THR A 307 -1.02 17.32 -22.30
CA THR A 307 -1.60 18.46 -23.01
C THR A 307 -0.64 18.79 -24.14
N THR A 308 -0.99 18.41 -25.35
CA THR A 308 -0.48 19.09 -26.53
C THR A 308 -0.95 20.52 -26.39
N ASP A 309 -0.10 21.41 -25.90
CA ASP A 309 -0.20 22.84 -26.12
C ASP A 309 -0.09 23.08 -27.64
N LYS A 310 -1.20 22.79 -28.33
CA LYS A 310 -1.49 23.43 -29.61
C LYS A 310 -2.12 24.76 -29.25
N SER A 311 -1.29 25.79 -29.37
CA SER A 311 -1.67 27.13 -29.81
C SER A 311 -3.12 27.26 -30.30
N THR A 312 -4.00 27.71 -29.39
CA THR A 312 -5.15 28.53 -29.79
C THR A 312 -4.99 29.95 -29.23
N SER A 313 -3.78 30.49 -29.40
CA SER A 313 -3.63 31.92 -29.69
C SER A 313 -4.13 32.15 -31.11
N LYS A 314 -5.43 32.44 -31.25
CA LYS A 314 -5.98 33.38 -32.25
C LYS A 314 -7.50 33.41 -32.20
N LYS A 315 -8.01 34.64 -32.08
CA LYS A 315 -9.37 35.14 -32.38
C LYS A 315 -10.46 34.89 -31.33
N LYS A 316 -10.51 35.79 -30.34
CA LYS A 316 -11.73 36.58 -30.08
C LYS A 316 -11.32 38.02 -29.76
N ALA A 317 -11.06 38.77 -30.84
CA ALA A 317 -11.17 40.22 -30.89
C ALA A 317 -12.19 40.52 -31.98
N ARG A 318 -13.45 40.63 -31.56
CA ARG A 318 -14.52 41.47 -32.10
C ARG A 318 -15.77 41.22 -31.28
#